data_AF-A0A6C0Y4V5-F1
#
_entry.id   AF-A0A6C0Y4V5-F1
#
_cell.length_a   1.000
_cell.length_b   1.000
_cell.length_c   1.000
_cell.angle_alpha   90.00
_cell.angle_beta   90.00
_cell.angle_gamma   90.00
#
_symmetry.space_group_name_H-M   'P 1'
#
loop_
_entity.id
_entity.type
_entity.pdbx_description
1 polymer ?
#
loop_
_entity_poly.entity_id
_entity_poly.type
_entity_poly.pdbx_seq_one_letter_code
_entity_poly.pdbx_strand_id
1 'polypeptide(L)'
;MRDTTQPIIQRIGETDQLYLQGNTPELALERASLRLELVMLSQIRQEQTYFLQEAIVLLEQGRVEFEEMPLSLYLNLSLTLAKAYMLYFEISQETRFALITQQILKPLTNYNHGDIYLFLAYASAAKKENALTQHWLTKYRKTAEFDADVLREHTAFEHCHGQSWFVQLIQPRLH
;
A
#
# COMPACT_ATOMS: atom_id res chain seq x y z
N MET A 1 -17.79 -14.15 -10.26
CA MET A 1 -17.22 -12.82 -10.56
C MET A 1 -18.29 -11.73 -10.59
N ARG A 2 -19.33 -11.79 -11.44
CA ARG A 2 -20.38 -10.74 -11.47
C ARG A 2 -21.06 -10.48 -10.12
N ASP A 3 -21.42 -11.55 -9.39
CA ASP A 3 -22.11 -11.40 -8.09
C ASP A 3 -21.21 -10.76 -7.02
N THR A 4 -19.89 -10.88 -7.14
CA THR A 4 -18.91 -10.34 -6.21
C THR A 4 -18.55 -8.88 -6.50
N THR A 5 -18.57 -8.46 -7.77
CA THR A 5 -18.20 -7.10 -8.18
C THR A 5 -19.38 -6.13 -8.22
N GLN A 6 -20.61 -6.62 -8.41
CA GLN A 6 -21.82 -5.78 -8.43
C GLN A 6 -21.98 -4.84 -7.22
N PRO A 7 -21.82 -5.28 -5.95
CA PRO A 7 -21.93 -4.37 -4.82
C PRO A 7 -20.86 -3.28 -4.81
N ILE A 8 -19.63 -3.61 -5.25
CA ILE A 8 -18.52 -2.66 -5.33
C ILE A 8 -18.81 -1.60 -6.40
N ILE A 9 -19.27 -2.01 -7.58
CA ILE A 9 -19.62 -1.08 -8.68
C ILE A 9 -20.77 -0.15 -8.26
N GLN A 10 -21.78 -0.69 -7.58
CA GLN A 10 -22.86 0.14 -7.04
C GLN A 10 -22.32 1.17 -6.04
N ARG A 11 -21.47 0.74 -5.10
CA ARG A 11 -20.88 1.64 -4.11
C ARG A 11 -19.97 2.71 -4.74
N ILE A 12 -19.27 2.38 -5.82
CA ILE A 12 -18.53 3.38 -6.63
C ILE A 12 -19.49 4.43 -7.19
N GLY A 13 -20.62 4.02 -7.78
CA GLY A 13 -21.62 4.97 -8.29
C GLY A 13 -22.19 5.88 -7.19
N GLU A 14 -22.48 5.33 -6.02
CA GLU A 14 -22.96 6.09 -4.85
C GLU A 14 -21.92 7.11 -4.38
N THR A 15 -20.67 6.69 -4.21
CA THR A 15 -19.59 7.56 -3.72
C THR A 15 -19.18 8.63 -4.74
N ASP A 16 -19.27 8.33 -6.04
CA ASP A 16 -19.10 9.32 -7.10
C ASP A 16 -20.22 10.37 -7.10
N GLN A 17 -21.46 9.98 -6.77
CA GLN A 17 -22.56 10.93 -6.60
C GLN A 17 -22.38 11.79 -5.34
N LEU A 18 -21.88 11.22 -4.24
CA LEU A 18 -21.56 11.96 -3.02
C LEU A 18 -20.47 13.01 -3.29
N TYR A 19 -19.46 12.70 -4.11
CA TYR A 19 -18.40 13.64 -4.48
C TYR A 19 -18.96 14.92 -5.11
N LEU A 20 -20.02 14.82 -5.92
CA LEU A 20 -20.70 15.98 -6.52
C LEU A 20 -21.41 16.86 -5.48
N GLN A 21 -21.72 16.33 -4.30
CA GLN A 21 -22.33 17.06 -3.19
C GLN A 21 -21.30 17.70 -2.26
N GLY A 22 -20.05 17.26 -2.35
CA GLY A 22 -18.93 17.74 -1.54
C GLY A 22 -17.94 16.61 -1.31
N ASN A 23 -16.66 16.88 -1.60
CA ASN A 23 -15.61 15.90 -1.35
C ASN A 23 -15.10 16.01 0.10
N THR A 24 -14.70 14.88 0.67
CA THR A 24 -13.98 14.84 1.95
C THR A 24 -12.80 13.88 1.85
N PRO A 25 -11.78 14.02 2.72
CA PRO A 25 -10.67 13.08 2.81
C PRO A 25 -11.10 11.60 2.89
N GLU A 26 -12.13 11.32 3.69
CA GLU A 26 -12.68 9.98 3.89
C GLU A 26 -13.34 9.45 2.63
N LEU A 27 -14.09 10.31 1.92
CA LEU A 27 -14.73 9.94 0.67
C LEU A 27 -13.69 9.67 -0.42
N ALA A 28 -12.63 10.47 -0.50
CA ALA A 28 -11.52 10.21 -1.43
C ALA A 28 -10.86 8.86 -1.16
N LEU A 29 -10.60 8.54 0.12
CA LEU A 29 -10.04 7.25 0.53
C LEU A 29 -10.98 6.08 0.21
N GLU A 30 -12.28 6.21 0.47
CA GLU A 30 -13.28 5.17 0.17
C GLU A 30 -13.35 4.92 -1.33
N ARG A 31 -13.50 5.98 -2.13
CA ARG A 31 -13.57 5.90 -3.59
C ARG A 31 -12.36 5.18 -4.19
N ALA A 32 -11.16 5.49 -3.70
CA ALA A 32 -9.95 4.83 -4.15
C ALA A 32 -9.88 3.36 -3.70
N SER A 33 -10.27 3.06 -2.46
CA SER A 33 -10.25 1.71 -1.91
C SER A 33 -11.16 0.77 -2.71
N LEU A 34 -12.37 1.21 -3.08
CA LEU A 34 -13.29 0.44 -3.93
C LEU A 34 -12.69 0.09 -5.29
N ARG A 35 -11.92 1.02 -5.89
CA ARG A 35 -11.22 0.77 -7.15
C ARG A 35 -10.08 -0.22 -6.98
N LEU A 36 -9.33 -0.15 -5.88
CA LEU A 36 -8.34 -1.16 -5.54
C LEU A 36 -8.95 -2.54 -5.30
N GLU A 37 -10.15 -2.65 -4.74
CA GLU A 37 -10.87 -3.93 -4.66
C GLU A 37 -11.16 -4.50 -6.05
N LEU A 38 -11.57 -3.67 -7.01
CA LEU A 38 -11.76 -4.12 -8.40
C LEU A 38 -10.44 -4.56 -9.07
N VAL A 39 -9.31 -3.93 -8.73
CA VAL A 39 -7.98 -4.38 -9.19
C VAL A 39 -7.70 -5.81 -8.71
N MET A 40 -7.96 -6.08 -7.43
CA MET A 40 -7.71 -7.40 -6.84
C MET A 40 -8.63 -8.48 -7.40
N LEU A 41 -9.86 -8.13 -7.80
CA LEU A 41 -10.83 -9.07 -8.36
C LEU A 41 -10.66 -9.30 -9.87
N SER A 42 -10.21 -8.29 -10.62
CA SER A 42 -10.04 -8.42 -12.07
C SER A 42 -8.89 -9.37 -12.42
N GLN A 43 -9.09 -10.15 -13.47
CA GLN A 43 -8.07 -11.01 -14.10
C GLN A 43 -7.52 -10.41 -15.40
N ILE A 44 -8.00 -9.22 -15.78
CA ILE A 44 -7.65 -8.56 -17.03
C ILE A 44 -6.70 -7.41 -16.71
N ARG A 45 -5.44 -7.52 -17.17
CA ARG A 45 -4.39 -6.53 -16.92
C ARG A 45 -4.80 -5.10 -17.30
N GLN A 46 -5.54 -4.93 -18.39
CA GLN A 46 -6.00 -3.62 -18.85
C GLN A 46 -7.00 -2.99 -17.86
N GLU A 47 -7.95 -3.77 -17.34
CA GLU A 47 -8.90 -3.31 -16.33
C GLU A 47 -8.19 -3.00 -15.01
N GLN A 48 -7.29 -3.89 -14.56
CA GLN A 48 -6.48 -3.65 -13.36
C GLN A 48 -5.71 -2.33 -13.48
N THR A 49 -5.06 -2.09 -14.62
CA THR A 49 -4.32 -0.85 -14.88
C THR A 49 -5.24 0.37 -14.85
N TYR A 50 -6.43 0.27 -15.46
CA TYR A 50 -7.42 1.34 -15.46
C TYR A 50 -7.88 1.70 -14.04
N PHE A 51 -8.32 0.72 -13.25
CA PHE A 51 -8.76 0.95 -11.87
C PHE A 51 -7.63 1.45 -10.97
N LEU A 52 -6.39 0.96 -11.17
CA LEU A 52 -5.22 1.46 -10.44
C LEU A 52 -4.96 2.94 -10.72
N GLN A 53 -5.06 3.37 -11.98
CA GLN A 53 -4.88 4.77 -12.35
C GLN A 53 -5.93 5.66 -11.71
N GLU A 54 -7.20 5.25 -11.74
CA GLU A 54 -8.27 5.99 -11.04
C GLU A 54 -7.99 6.09 -9.54
N ALA A 55 -7.65 4.97 -8.88
CA ALA A 55 -7.37 4.95 -7.45
C ALA A 55 -6.19 5.86 -7.08
N ILE A 56 -5.10 5.83 -7.86
CA ILE A 56 -3.92 6.67 -7.62
C ILE A 56 -4.27 8.15 -7.73
N VAL A 57 -5.02 8.55 -8.76
CA VAL A 57 -5.43 9.95 -8.93
C VAL A 57 -6.25 10.43 -7.73
N LEU A 58 -7.22 9.63 -7.29
CA LEU A 58 -8.06 9.95 -6.13
C LEU A 58 -7.25 10.09 -4.84
N LEU A 59 -6.26 9.22 -4.62
CA LEU A 59 -5.42 9.23 -3.43
C LEU A 59 -4.42 10.39 -3.45
N GLU A 60 -3.82 10.70 -4.60
CA GLU A 60 -2.92 11.85 -4.75
C GLU A 60 -3.69 13.16 -4.51
N GLN A 61 -4.86 13.32 -5.13
CA GLN A 61 -5.73 14.48 -4.91
C GLN A 61 -6.15 14.57 -3.44
N GLY A 62 -6.63 13.48 -2.87
CA GLY A 62 -7.09 13.44 -1.48
C GLY A 62 -6.01 13.79 -0.45
N ARG A 63 -4.72 13.63 -0.77
CA ARG A 63 -3.62 14.02 0.13
C ARG A 63 -3.29 15.51 0.11
N VAL A 64 -3.73 16.26 -0.90
CA VAL A 64 -3.31 17.65 -1.12
C VAL A 64 -4.45 18.65 -1.25
N GLU A 65 -5.66 18.19 -1.58
CA GLU A 65 -6.79 19.09 -1.85
C GLU A 65 -7.43 19.68 -0.58
N PHE A 66 -7.16 19.11 0.59
CA PHE A 66 -7.76 19.53 1.86
C PHE A 66 -6.78 20.28 2.75
N GLU A 67 -7.18 21.47 3.22
CA GLU A 67 -6.36 22.32 4.10
C GLU A 67 -6.18 21.72 5.50
N GLU A 68 -7.20 21.03 6.02
CA GLU A 68 -7.16 20.38 7.32
C GLU A 68 -7.60 18.91 7.20
N MET A 69 -6.81 18.00 7.81
CA MET A 69 -7.10 16.57 7.83
C MET A 69 -6.51 15.93 9.10
N PRO A 70 -7.23 15.00 9.76
CA PRO A 70 -6.65 14.20 10.83
C PRO A 70 -5.40 13.45 10.36
N LEU A 71 -4.34 13.45 11.18
CA LEU A 71 -3.09 12.75 10.85
C LEU A 71 -3.32 11.27 10.51
N SER A 72 -4.19 10.59 11.25
CA SER A 72 -4.54 9.19 10.99
C SER A 72 -5.05 8.98 9.57
N LEU A 73 -5.89 9.89 9.08
CA LEU A 73 -6.44 9.82 7.73
C LEU A 73 -5.40 10.14 6.66
N TYR A 74 -4.50 11.09 6.93
CA TYR A 74 -3.37 11.38 6.05
C TYR A 74 -2.42 10.18 5.91
N LEU A 75 -2.16 9.48 7.02
CA LEU A 75 -1.37 8.24 7.02
C LEU A 75 -2.08 7.15 6.22
N ASN A 76 -3.39 6.97 6.41
CA ASN A 76 -4.18 5.99 5.65
C ASN A 76 -4.16 6.27 4.15
N LEU A 77 -4.38 7.52 3.73
CA LEU A 77 -4.26 7.91 2.31
C LEU A 77 -2.86 7.61 1.75
N SER A 78 -1.82 7.95 2.51
CA SER A 78 -0.42 7.74 2.09
C SER A 78 -0.06 6.25 1.97
N LEU A 79 -0.53 5.42 2.92
CA LEU A 79 -0.33 3.96 2.90
C LEU A 79 -1.14 3.30 1.77
N THR A 80 -2.39 3.70 1.56
CA THR A 80 -3.21 3.19 0.46
C THR A 80 -2.63 3.58 -0.89
N LEU A 81 -2.06 4.79 -1.02
CA LEU A 81 -1.36 5.23 -2.23
C LEU A 81 -0.09 4.41 -2.47
N ALA A 82 0.72 4.20 -1.44
CA ALA A 82 1.88 3.32 -1.51
C ALA A 82 1.51 1.89 -1.95
N LYS A 83 0.42 1.34 -1.39
CA LYS A 83 -0.13 0.04 -1.81
C LYS A 83 -0.53 0.04 -3.28
N ALA A 84 -1.22 1.07 -3.76
CA ALA A 84 -1.61 1.21 -5.16
C ALA A 84 -0.39 1.21 -6.09
N TYR A 85 0.67 1.94 -5.73
CA TYR A 85 1.93 1.93 -6.49
C TYR A 85 2.64 0.58 -6.46
N MET A 86 2.65 -0.12 -5.32
CA MET A 86 3.25 -1.46 -5.27
C MET A 86 2.44 -2.48 -6.07
N LEU A 87 1.10 -2.41 -6.09
CA LEU A 87 0.28 -3.22 -7.01
C LEU A 87 0.60 -2.92 -8.47
N TYR A 88 0.81 -1.64 -8.82
CA TYR A 88 1.22 -1.26 -10.16
C TYR A 88 2.59 -1.87 -10.50
N PHE A 89 3.55 -1.82 -9.56
CA PHE A 89 4.83 -2.50 -9.69
C PHE A 89 4.65 -4.00 -9.96
N GLU A 90 3.80 -4.71 -9.23
CA GLU A 90 3.60 -6.15 -9.45
C GLU A 90 3.10 -6.47 -10.86
N ILE A 91 2.23 -5.60 -11.41
CA ILE A 91 1.67 -5.80 -12.75
C ILE A 91 2.68 -5.46 -13.85
N SER A 92 3.43 -4.36 -13.71
CA SER A 92 4.29 -3.81 -14.77
C SER A 92 5.76 -4.17 -14.63
N GLN A 93 6.20 -4.52 -13.42
CA GLN A 93 7.58 -4.72 -13.01
C GLN A 93 8.48 -3.47 -13.18
N GLU A 94 7.87 -2.28 -13.27
CA GLU A 94 8.60 -1.03 -13.42
C GLU A 94 9.06 -0.47 -12.07
N THR A 95 10.37 -0.48 -11.83
CA THR A 95 11.00 -0.08 -10.55
C THR A 95 10.70 1.37 -10.12
N ARG A 96 10.26 2.25 -11.04
CA ARG A 96 9.84 3.62 -10.71
C ARG A 96 8.70 3.64 -9.69
N PHE A 97 7.80 2.66 -9.70
CA PHE A 97 6.68 2.62 -8.77
C PHE A 97 7.13 2.30 -7.34
N ALA A 98 8.11 1.41 -7.17
CA ALA A 98 8.77 1.20 -5.89
C ALA A 98 9.55 2.45 -5.42
N LEU A 99 10.16 3.22 -6.35
CA LEU A 99 10.79 4.49 -6.00
C LEU A 99 9.77 5.52 -5.49
N ILE A 100 8.61 5.64 -6.15
CA ILE A 100 7.54 6.56 -5.73
C ILE A 100 7.01 6.16 -4.34
N THR A 101 6.78 4.86 -4.10
CA THR A 101 6.43 4.35 -2.76
C THR A 101 7.42 4.80 -1.68
N GLN A 102 8.73 4.72 -1.96
CA GLN A 102 9.75 5.22 -1.04
C GLN A 102 9.68 6.73 -0.82
N GLN A 103 9.43 7.52 -1.88
CA GLN A 103 9.32 8.97 -1.80
C GLN A 103 8.12 9.41 -0.97
N ILE A 104 7.00 8.69 -1.06
CA ILE A 104 5.79 8.93 -0.26
C ILE A 104 6.01 8.61 1.21
N LEU A 105 6.61 7.45 1.51
CA LEU A 105 6.63 6.90 2.87
C LEU A 105 7.85 7.32 3.72
N LYS A 106 9.01 7.60 3.13
CA LYS A 106 10.20 8.01 3.89
C LYS A 106 9.97 9.23 4.80
N PRO A 107 9.31 10.31 4.36
CA PRO A 107 9.00 11.46 5.22
C PRO A 107 8.11 11.12 6.42
N LEU A 108 7.35 10.02 6.35
CA LEU A 108 6.37 9.61 7.36
C LEU A 108 6.96 8.65 8.40
N THR A 109 8.23 8.30 8.29
CA THR A 109 8.89 7.33 9.19
C THR A 109 8.97 7.78 10.64
N ASN A 110 8.87 9.09 10.91
CA ASN A 110 8.87 9.66 12.27
C ASN A 110 7.60 9.32 13.07
N TYR A 111 6.53 8.88 12.40
CA TYR A 111 5.28 8.48 13.06
C TYR A 111 5.33 7.04 13.63
N ASN A 112 6.43 6.31 13.43
CA ASN A 112 6.67 4.96 13.97
C ASN A 112 5.57 3.93 13.66
N HIS A 113 4.90 4.07 12.51
CA HIS A 113 3.84 3.16 12.07
C HIS A 113 4.43 1.91 11.39
N GLY A 114 4.00 0.72 11.81
CA GLY A 114 4.51 -0.56 11.28
C GLY A 114 4.38 -0.72 9.77
N ASP A 115 3.19 -0.47 9.23
CA ASP A 115 2.93 -0.59 7.79
C ASP A 115 3.83 0.31 6.93
N ILE A 116 4.21 1.49 7.42
CA ILE A 116 5.16 2.36 6.71
C ILE A 116 6.50 1.64 6.53
N TYR A 117 6.99 0.99 7.58
CA TYR A 117 8.23 0.23 7.51
C TYR A 117 8.10 -1.02 6.65
N LEU A 118 6.97 -1.72 6.71
CA LEU A 118 6.71 -2.89 5.87
C LEU A 118 6.72 -2.52 4.37
N PHE A 119 6.00 -1.47 3.97
CA PHE A 119 5.97 -1.03 2.57
C PHE A 119 7.32 -0.44 2.12
N LEU A 120 8.07 0.22 2.99
CA LEU A 120 9.43 0.66 2.68
C LEU A 120 10.38 -0.53 2.48
N ALA A 121 10.27 -1.57 3.30
CA ALA A 121 11.03 -2.81 3.12
C ALA A 121 10.68 -3.48 1.79
N TYR A 122 9.40 -3.60 1.48
CA TYR A 122 8.91 -4.18 0.24
C TYR A 122 9.41 -3.38 -0.99
N ALA A 123 9.27 -2.06 -0.99
CA ALA A 123 9.78 -1.23 -2.07
C ALA A 123 11.31 -1.31 -2.23
N SER A 124 12.06 -1.42 -1.13
CA SER A 124 13.51 -1.67 -1.18
C SER A 124 13.84 -3.07 -1.73
N ALA A 125 13.10 -4.11 -1.36
CA ALA A 125 13.29 -5.46 -1.87
C ALA A 125 13.00 -5.54 -3.38
N ALA A 126 11.92 -4.92 -3.85
CA ALA A 126 11.58 -4.77 -5.27
C ALA A 126 12.71 -4.10 -6.08
N LYS A 127 13.44 -3.16 -5.45
CA LYS A 127 14.61 -2.48 -6.02
C LYS A 127 15.95 -3.21 -5.78
N LYS A 128 15.92 -4.41 -5.16
CA LYS A 128 17.10 -5.22 -4.80
C LYS A 128 18.08 -4.50 -3.85
N GLU A 129 17.56 -3.62 -3.00
CA GLU A 129 18.32 -2.83 -2.02
C GLU A 129 18.44 -3.55 -0.67
N ASN A 130 19.15 -4.67 -0.61
CA ASN A 130 19.18 -5.58 0.56
C ASN A 130 19.44 -4.89 1.91
N ALA A 131 20.38 -3.95 1.97
CA ALA A 131 20.69 -3.24 3.22
C ALA A 131 19.52 -2.38 3.71
N LEU A 132 18.78 -1.75 2.79
CA LEU A 132 17.60 -0.98 3.12
C LEU A 132 16.41 -1.89 3.47
N THR A 133 16.24 -3.00 2.76
CA THR A 133 15.24 -4.02 3.11
C THR A 133 15.44 -4.48 4.56
N GLN A 134 16.66 -4.87 4.93
CA GLN A 134 16.99 -5.27 6.30
C GLN A 134 16.75 -4.13 7.30
N HIS A 135 17.16 -2.90 6.97
CA HIS A 135 16.96 -1.74 7.83
C HIS A 135 15.48 -1.53 8.19
N TRP A 136 14.60 -1.54 7.18
CA TRP A 136 13.18 -1.32 7.35
C TRP A 136 12.50 -2.49 8.07
N LEU A 137 12.83 -3.74 7.73
CA LEU A 137 12.28 -4.90 8.45
C LEU A 137 12.71 -4.92 9.93
N THR A 138 13.93 -4.45 10.23
CA THR A 138 14.41 -4.35 11.62
C THR A 138 13.62 -3.30 12.41
N LYS A 139 13.18 -2.21 11.76
CA LYS A 139 12.27 -1.24 12.37
C LYS A 139 10.86 -1.79 12.51
N TYR A 140 10.32 -2.43 11.46
CA TYR A 140 9.02 -3.09 11.46
C TYR A 140 8.91 -4.10 12.62
N ARG A 141 9.94 -4.93 12.86
CA ARG A 141 9.97 -5.88 13.98
C ARG A 141 9.70 -5.27 15.36
N LYS A 142 9.94 -3.97 15.54
CA LYS A 142 9.77 -3.28 16.83
C LYS A 142 8.37 -2.72 17.03
N THR A 143 7.52 -2.72 16.02
CA THR A 143 6.17 -2.13 16.10
C THR A 143 5.13 -3.16 16.54
N ALA A 144 3.92 -2.69 16.85
CA ALA A 144 2.82 -3.55 17.30
C ALA A 144 2.19 -4.34 16.13
N GLU A 145 2.31 -3.81 14.91
CA GLU A 145 1.79 -4.39 13.67
C GLU A 145 2.71 -5.49 13.11
N PHE A 146 3.84 -5.79 13.76
CA PHE A 146 4.76 -6.81 13.27
C PHE A 146 4.08 -8.17 13.16
N ASP A 147 3.99 -8.64 11.92
CA ASP A 147 3.56 -9.98 11.58
C ASP A 147 4.68 -10.73 10.84
N ALA A 148 5.14 -11.83 11.43
CA ALA A 148 6.18 -12.67 10.84
C ALA A 148 5.66 -13.54 9.69
N ASP A 149 4.37 -13.88 9.67
CA ASP A 149 3.77 -14.69 8.60
C ASP A 149 3.68 -13.89 7.32
N VAL A 150 3.32 -12.60 7.40
CA VAL A 150 3.40 -11.68 6.26
C VAL A 150 4.78 -11.67 5.61
N LEU A 151 5.85 -11.68 6.41
CA LEU A 151 7.22 -11.70 5.87
C LEU A 151 7.59 -13.04 5.23
N ARG A 152 7.05 -14.16 5.74
CA ARG A 152 7.31 -15.51 5.20
C ARG A 152 6.55 -15.77 3.91
N GLU A 153 5.36 -15.20 3.76
CA GLU A 153 4.48 -15.46 2.63
C GLU A 153 4.70 -14.49 1.47
N HIS A 154 5.15 -13.27 1.75
CA HIS A 154 5.28 -12.25 0.73
C HIS A 154 6.48 -12.51 -0.20
N THR A 155 6.18 -12.73 -1.49
CA THR A 155 7.15 -13.12 -2.54
C THR A 155 8.36 -12.19 -2.65
N ALA A 156 8.16 -10.88 -2.45
CA ALA A 156 9.25 -9.90 -2.45
C ALA A 156 10.39 -10.20 -1.45
N PHE A 157 10.13 -10.97 -0.38
CA PHE A 157 11.13 -11.32 0.63
C PHE A 157 11.71 -12.73 0.47
N GLU A 158 11.33 -13.49 -0.57
CA GLU A 158 11.87 -14.84 -0.80
C GLU A 158 13.41 -14.86 -0.86
N HIS A 159 14.01 -13.84 -1.48
CA HIS A 159 15.46 -13.69 -1.56
C HIS A 159 16.12 -13.46 -0.19
N CYS A 160 15.35 -13.08 0.83
CA CYS A 160 15.82 -12.88 2.20
C CYS A 160 15.79 -14.19 3.00
N HIS A 161 14.98 -15.20 2.64
CA HIS A 161 14.78 -16.41 3.45
C HIS A 161 16.07 -17.20 3.73
N GLY A 162 17.04 -17.15 2.80
CA GLY A 162 18.36 -17.78 3.00
C GLY A 162 19.35 -16.96 3.84
N GLN A 163 19.00 -15.73 4.24
CA GLN A 163 19.90 -14.84 4.94
C GLN A 163 19.75 -15.00 6.46
N SER A 164 20.87 -15.18 7.15
CA SER A 164 20.89 -15.45 8.60
C SER A 164 20.15 -14.39 9.42
N TRP A 165 20.28 -13.11 9.04
CA TRP A 165 19.58 -12.02 9.72
C TRP A 165 18.06 -12.11 9.55
N PHE A 166 17.55 -12.59 8.41
CA PHE A 166 16.12 -12.68 8.16
C PHE A 166 15.52 -13.85 8.93
N VAL A 167 16.21 -15.00 8.96
CA VAL A 167 15.81 -16.14 9.80
C VAL A 167 15.71 -15.73 11.27
N GLN A 168 16.68 -14.97 11.78
CA GLN A 168 16.62 -14.41 13.13
C GLN A 168 15.48 -13.39 13.28
N LEU A 169 15.19 -12.61 12.24
CA LEU A 169 14.14 -11.58 12.22
C LEU A 169 12.75 -12.17 12.42
N ILE A 170 12.45 -13.29 11.75
CA ILE A 170 11.13 -13.95 11.78
C ILE A 170 10.96 -14.96 12.92
N GLN A 171 11.98 -15.18 13.76
CA GLN A 171 11.84 -16.06 14.92
C GLN A 171 10.88 -15.46 15.96
N PRO A 172 10.07 -16.31 16.64
CA PRO A 172 9.23 -15.87 17.75
C PRO A 172 10.08 -15.14 18.80
N ARG A 173 9.54 -14.08 19.42
CA ARG A 173 10.18 -13.50 20.59
C ARG A 173 10.13 -14.56 21.69
N LEU A 174 11.29 -15.10 22.10
CA LEU A 174 11.39 -15.80 23.37
C LEU A 174 11.16 -14.72 24.45
N HIS A 175 10.01 -14.78 25.10
CA HIS A 175 9.67 -13.93 26.24
C HIS A 175 10.43 -14.37 27.48
#